data_AF-A0AA91TT28-F1
#
_entry.id   AF-A0AA91TT28-F1
#
_cell.length_a   1.000
_cell.length_b   1.000
_cell.length_c   1.000
_cell.angle_alpha   90.00
_cell.angle_beta   90.00
_cell.angle_gamma   90.00
#
_symmetry.space_group_name_H-M   'P 1'
#
loop_
_entity.id
_entity.type
_entity.pdbx_description
1 polymer ?
#
loop_
_entity_poly.entity_id
_entity_poly.type
_entity_poly.pdbx_seq_one_letter_code
_entity_poly.pdbx_strand_id
1 'polypeptide(L)'
;MDTMSKMQEEVTQNTELHHYILETFGLQSKKKRVRKKLLKQVISQEKVLKKLVSEFKNTDQEQPVVSRKEEVSTVSFEKLPVTTLLKIGKEFFKEEESVRFYYNKNKEPFYKNKEMLIACISTNYAAAPADIQKEIITKL
;
A
#
# COMPACT_ATOMS: atom_id res chain seq x y z
N MET A 1 25.37 3.38 -33.28
CA MET A 1 24.34 3.70 -32.27
C MET A 1 24.91 3.30 -30.92
N ASP A 2 25.41 4.26 -30.16
CA ASP A 2 26.07 4.00 -28.88
C ASP A 2 25.07 3.41 -27.88
N THR A 3 25.46 2.32 -27.22
CA THR A 3 24.66 1.66 -26.17
C THR A 3 24.21 2.65 -25.08
N MET A 4 24.97 3.73 -24.90
CA MET A 4 24.67 4.85 -24.00
C MET A 4 23.46 5.68 -24.43
N SER A 5 23.34 6.01 -25.73
CA SER A 5 22.19 6.77 -26.22
C SER A 5 20.90 5.97 -26.04
N LYS A 6 20.97 4.66 -26.27
CA LYS A 6 19.83 3.75 -26.10
C LYS A 6 19.39 3.63 -24.63
N MET A 7 20.34 3.56 -23.69
CA MET A 7 20.02 3.55 -22.26
C MET A 7 19.44 4.89 -21.77
N GLN A 8 19.92 6.01 -22.29
CA GLN A 8 19.37 7.33 -21.98
C GLN A 8 17.94 7.46 -22.50
N GLU A 9 17.68 6.98 -23.72
CA GLU A 9 16.33 6.89 -24.29
C GLU A 9 15.42 6.01 -23.44
N GLU A 10 15.85 4.79 -23.08
CA GLU A 10 15.10 3.87 -22.22
C GLU A 10 14.72 4.52 -20.88
N VAL A 11 15.65 5.24 -20.25
CA VAL A 11 15.39 5.94 -18.99
C VAL A 11 14.42 7.10 -19.20
N THR A 12 14.53 7.87 -20.28
CA THR A 12 13.61 8.99 -20.56
C THR A 12 12.20 8.57 -20.98
N GLN A 13 12.08 7.40 -21.62
CA GLN A 13 10.80 6.87 -22.10
C GLN A 13 10.07 6.06 -21.02
N ASN A 14 10.81 5.42 -20.12
CA ASN A 14 10.23 4.61 -19.05
C ASN A 14 9.99 5.47 -17.79
N THR A 15 8.73 5.83 -17.58
CA THR A 15 8.27 6.61 -16.42
C THR A 15 8.45 5.89 -15.09
N GLU A 16 8.49 4.56 -15.09
CA GLU A 16 8.67 3.72 -13.90
C GLU A 16 10.14 3.71 -13.48
N LEU A 17 11.06 3.56 -14.44
CA LEU A 17 12.50 3.75 -14.23
C LEU A 17 12.81 5.14 -13.67
N HIS A 18 12.12 6.17 -14.20
CA HIS A 18 12.21 7.52 -13.65
C HIS A 18 11.79 7.62 -12.18
N HIS A 19 10.69 6.96 -11.81
CA HIS A 19 10.22 6.96 -10.43
C HIS A 19 11.18 6.18 -9.51
N TYR A 20 11.63 5.01 -9.96
CA TYR A 20 12.60 4.17 -9.25
C TYR A 20 13.91 4.90 -8.98
N ILE A 21 14.45 5.64 -9.96
CA ILE A 21 15.65 6.46 -9.78
C ILE A 21 15.38 7.61 -8.79
N LEU A 22 14.19 8.18 -8.73
CA LEU A 22 13.90 9.24 -7.75
C LEU A 22 13.72 8.67 -6.33
N GLU A 23 13.16 7.47 -6.21
CA GLU A 23 12.87 6.79 -4.97
C GLU A 23 14.12 6.17 -4.32
N THR A 24 14.98 5.52 -5.11
CA THR A 24 16.28 4.99 -4.65
C THR A 24 17.19 6.07 -4.04
N PHE A 25 17.08 7.31 -4.54
CA PHE A 25 17.82 8.45 -3.99
C PHE A 25 17.05 9.20 -2.88
N GLY A 26 15.96 8.63 -2.36
CA GLY A 26 15.18 9.18 -1.24
C GLY A 26 14.48 10.49 -1.56
N LEU A 27 14.27 10.81 -2.83
CA LEU A 27 13.87 12.14 -3.26
C LEU A 27 12.38 12.27 -3.49
N GLN A 28 11.66 12.43 -2.38
CA GLN A 28 10.21 12.67 -2.35
C GLN A 28 9.80 14.08 -2.83
N SER A 29 10.75 14.90 -3.30
CA SER A 29 10.47 16.28 -3.70
C SER A 29 9.56 16.34 -4.93
N LYS A 30 8.42 17.03 -4.80
CA LYS A 30 7.49 17.31 -5.91
C LYS A 30 8.01 18.41 -6.86
N LYS A 31 9.11 19.08 -6.52
CA LYS A 31 9.65 20.20 -7.32
C LYS A 31 10.31 19.68 -8.61
N LYS A 32 9.71 20.01 -9.76
CA LYS A 32 10.19 19.65 -11.11
C LYS A 32 11.68 19.94 -11.34
N ARG A 33 12.16 21.10 -10.88
CA ARG A 33 13.57 21.52 -11.05
C ARG A 33 14.55 20.60 -10.31
N VAL A 34 14.17 20.10 -9.14
CA VAL A 34 15.02 19.23 -8.31
C VAL A 34 15.13 17.84 -8.95
N ARG A 35 13.99 17.26 -9.36
CA ARG A 35 13.95 15.97 -10.07
C ARG A 35 14.82 15.96 -11.33
N LYS A 36 14.72 17.01 -12.16
CA LYS A 36 15.53 17.16 -13.37
C LYS A 36 17.03 17.25 -13.07
N LYS A 37 17.42 17.95 -12.00
CA LYS A 37 18.83 18.10 -11.62
C LYS A 37 19.45 16.75 -11.24
N LEU A 38 18.73 15.95 -10.46
CA LEU A 38 19.21 14.65 -10.00
C LEU A 38 19.28 13.64 -11.12
N LEU A 39 18.24 13.57 -11.95
CA LEU A 39 18.26 12.68 -13.10
C LEU A 39 19.44 12.98 -14.01
N LYS A 40 19.72 14.26 -14.28
CA LYS A 40 20.90 14.66 -15.08
C LYS A 40 22.21 14.22 -14.42
N GLN A 41 22.28 14.28 -13.09
CA GLN A 41 23.44 13.84 -12.33
C GLN A 41 23.61 12.31 -12.38
N VAL A 42 22.51 11.54 -12.26
CA VAL A 42 22.53 10.07 -12.36
C VAL A 42 22.86 9.61 -13.78
N ILE A 43 22.29 10.25 -14.80
CA ILE A 43 22.60 9.98 -16.21
C ILE A 43 24.08 10.27 -16.52
N SER A 44 24.66 11.30 -15.91
CA SER A 44 26.10 11.60 -16.06
C SER A 44 27.02 10.57 -15.37
N GLN A 45 26.49 9.78 -14.44
CA GLN A 45 27.23 8.75 -13.71
C GLN A 45 26.92 7.36 -14.29
N GLU A 46 27.59 7.01 -15.39
CA GLU A 46 27.36 5.78 -16.14
C GLU A 46 27.40 4.49 -15.29
N LYS A 47 28.32 4.43 -14.31
CA LYS A 47 28.46 3.28 -13.40
C LYS A 47 27.23 3.09 -12.51
N VAL A 48 26.61 4.19 -12.09
CA VAL A 48 25.42 4.19 -11.23
C VAL A 48 24.18 3.90 -12.06
N LEU A 49 24.10 4.48 -13.27
CA LEU A 49 23.02 4.20 -14.21
C LEU A 49 22.97 2.72 -14.62
N LYS A 50 24.11 2.11 -14.94
CA LYS A 50 24.19 0.68 -15.29
C LYS A 50 23.72 -0.21 -14.15
N LYS A 51 24.12 0.09 -12.91
CA LYS A 51 23.67 -0.64 -11.71
C LYS A 51 22.16 -0.53 -11.52
N LEU A 52 21.61 0.68 -11.57
CA LEU A 52 20.17 0.91 -11.36
C LEU A 52 19.32 0.30 -12.46
N VAL A 53 19.75 0.38 -13.72
CA VAL A 53 19.05 -0.26 -14.84
C VAL A 53 19.14 -1.79 -14.72
N SER A 54 20.26 -2.34 -14.27
CA SER A 54 20.34 -3.78 -13.99
C SER A 54 19.49 -4.18 -12.79
N GLU A 55 19.45 -3.40 -11.72
CA GLU A 55 18.62 -3.66 -10.54
C GLU A 55 17.14 -3.63 -10.90
N PHE A 56 16.70 -2.63 -11.67
CA PHE A 56 15.32 -2.57 -12.19
C PHE A 56 14.99 -3.78 -13.08
N LYS A 57 15.86 -4.14 -14.04
CA LYS A 57 15.63 -5.30 -14.92
C LYS A 57 15.65 -6.64 -14.18
N ASN A 58 16.37 -6.75 -13.05
CA ASN A 58 16.35 -7.93 -12.19
C ASN A 58 15.15 -7.92 -11.22
N THR A 59 14.60 -6.74 -10.88
CA THR A 59 13.37 -6.64 -10.07
C THR A 59 12.16 -7.20 -10.83
N ASP A 60 12.19 -7.13 -12.17
CA ASP A 60 11.18 -7.77 -13.04
C ASP A 60 11.34 -9.31 -13.15
N GLN A 61 12.46 -9.90 -12.70
CA GLN A 61 12.72 -11.36 -12.80
C GLN A 61 12.67 -12.13 -11.48
N GLU A 62 12.44 -11.45 -10.35
CA GLU A 62 12.07 -12.08 -9.08
C GLU A 62 10.68 -11.61 -8.61
N GLN A 63 9.69 -11.74 -9.50
CA GLN A 63 8.38 -12.13 -9.00
C GLN A 63 8.38 -13.64 -8.86
N PRO A 64 8.38 -14.21 -7.64
CA PRO A 64 7.89 -15.57 -7.51
C PRO A 64 6.48 -15.53 -8.07
N VAL A 65 6.23 -16.43 -9.02
CA VAL A 65 4.90 -16.82 -9.46
C VAL A 65 4.20 -17.41 -8.25
N VAL A 66 3.74 -16.56 -7.33
CA VAL A 66 2.73 -16.93 -6.37
C VAL A 66 1.47 -17.03 -7.21
N SER A 67 1.18 -18.28 -7.57
CA SER A 67 -0.14 -18.77 -7.88
C SER A 67 -1.21 -17.75 -7.52
N ARG A 68 -1.93 -17.25 -8.54
CA ARG A 68 -3.33 -16.83 -8.39
C ARG A 68 -4.14 -18.03 -7.89
N LYS A 69 -3.92 -18.39 -6.63
CA LYS A 69 -5.01 -18.80 -5.78
C LYS A 69 -5.58 -17.49 -5.28
N GLU A 70 -6.89 -17.39 -5.31
CA GLU A 70 -7.65 -16.35 -4.63
C GLU A 70 -7.20 -16.39 -3.16
N GLU A 71 -6.16 -15.64 -2.82
CA GLU A 71 -5.84 -15.35 -1.44
C GLU A 71 -6.99 -14.48 -0.99
N VAL A 72 -7.95 -15.12 -0.33
CA VAL A 72 -8.88 -14.50 0.60
C VAL A 72 -8.01 -13.60 1.46
N SER A 73 -7.96 -12.32 1.11
CA SER A 73 -7.09 -11.36 1.74
C SER A 73 -7.50 -11.33 3.20
N THR A 74 -6.70 -11.98 4.05
CA THR A 74 -6.91 -12.00 5.49
C THR A 74 -6.54 -10.61 5.99
N VAL A 75 -7.49 -9.69 5.88
CA VAL A 75 -7.37 -8.34 6.41
C VAL A 75 -7.10 -8.45 7.90
N SER A 76 -5.92 -8.02 8.33
CA SER A 76 -5.56 -7.97 9.75
C SER A 76 -6.13 -6.69 10.38
N PHE A 77 -7.26 -6.80 11.06
CA PHE A 77 -7.93 -5.68 11.74
C PHE A 77 -7.18 -5.22 13.02
N GLU A 78 -6.22 -6.00 13.52
CA GLU A 78 -5.48 -5.72 14.77
C GLU A 78 -4.61 -4.46 14.67
N LYS A 79 -3.94 -4.29 13.53
CA LYS A 79 -3.00 -3.19 13.27
C LYS A 79 -3.69 -1.88 12.92
N LEU A 80 -4.99 -1.92 12.64
CA LEU A 80 -5.73 -0.74 12.21
C LEU A 80 -5.98 0.22 13.39
N PRO A 81 -6.01 1.53 13.11
CA PRO A 81 -6.46 2.52 14.09
C PRO A 81 -7.92 2.25 14.49
N VAL A 82 -8.24 2.51 15.76
CA VAL A 82 -9.61 2.39 16.30
C VAL A 82 -10.61 3.23 15.51
N THR A 83 -10.19 4.40 15.03
CA THR A 83 -11.05 5.29 14.23
C THR A 83 -11.50 4.65 12.93
N THR A 84 -10.63 3.91 12.26
CA THR A 84 -10.93 3.15 11.03
C THR A 84 -11.85 1.97 11.32
N LEU A 85 -11.59 1.23 12.40
CA LEU A 85 -12.47 0.14 12.85
C LEU A 85 -13.88 0.64 13.14
N LEU A 86 -14.01 1.79 13.81
CA LEU A 86 -15.30 2.42 14.08
C LEU A 86 -15.99 2.96 12.83
N LYS A 87 -15.25 3.46 11.83
CA LYS A 87 -15.83 3.88 10.54
C LYS A 87 -16.44 2.68 9.82
N ILE A 88 -15.68 1.59 9.67
CA ILE A 88 -16.13 0.35 9.04
C ILE A 88 -17.31 -0.23 9.80
N GLY A 89 -17.20 -0.36 11.12
CA GLY A 89 -18.30 -0.83 11.96
C GLY A 89 -19.56 0.01 11.80
N LYS A 90 -19.46 1.34 11.74
CA LYS A 90 -20.62 2.22 11.54
C LYS A 90 -21.18 2.21 10.12
N GLU A 91 -20.40 1.85 9.12
CA GLU A 91 -20.90 1.77 7.74
C GLU A 91 -21.60 0.43 7.49
N PHE A 92 -20.99 -0.67 7.92
CA PHE A 92 -21.42 -2.03 7.57
C PHE A 92 -22.09 -2.80 8.71
N PHE A 93 -21.79 -2.48 9.97
CA PHE A 93 -22.20 -3.26 11.15
C PHE A 93 -22.82 -2.36 12.25
N LYS A 94 -23.78 -1.51 11.87
CA LYS A 94 -24.41 -0.52 12.76
C LYS A 94 -25.14 -1.13 13.97
N GLU A 95 -25.60 -2.36 13.81
CA GLU A 95 -26.43 -3.06 14.81
C GLU A 95 -25.59 -3.67 15.94
N GLU A 96 -24.27 -3.75 15.75
CA GLU A 96 -23.37 -4.38 16.72
C GLU A 96 -23.14 -3.55 17.97
N GLU A 97 -23.25 -4.21 19.13
CA GLU A 97 -23.12 -3.58 20.44
C GLU A 97 -21.72 -3.01 20.67
N SER A 98 -20.68 -3.70 20.20
CA SER A 98 -19.28 -3.29 20.32
C SER A 98 -18.97 -2.00 19.55
N VAL A 99 -19.63 -1.78 18.41
CA VAL A 99 -19.51 -0.57 17.59
C VAL A 99 -20.35 0.56 18.20
N ARG A 100 -21.59 0.27 18.57
CA ARG A 100 -22.56 1.27 19.06
C ARG A 100 -22.17 1.80 20.44
N PHE A 101 -21.70 0.93 21.33
CA PHE A 101 -21.41 1.25 22.72
C PHE A 101 -19.92 1.45 22.99
N TYR A 102 -19.09 1.59 21.95
CA TYR A 102 -17.65 1.79 22.11
C TYR A 102 -17.28 2.94 23.06
N TYR A 103 -18.07 4.01 23.11
CA TYR A 103 -17.85 5.13 24.04
C TYR A 103 -18.87 5.21 25.18
N ASN A 104 -19.73 4.20 25.34
CA ASN A 104 -20.76 4.19 26.37
C ASN A 104 -20.23 3.62 27.69
N LYS A 105 -20.02 4.51 28.67
CA LYS A 105 -19.55 4.13 30.01
C LYS A 105 -20.50 3.20 30.76
N ASN A 106 -21.80 3.24 30.47
CA ASN A 106 -22.81 2.42 31.14
C ASN A 106 -22.76 0.95 30.69
N LYS A 107 -21.97 0.66 29.64
CA LYS A 107 -21.76 -0.67 29.09
C LYS A 107 -20.27 -0.98 29.17
N GLU A 108 -19.82 -1.23 30.40
CA GLU A 108 -18.42 -1.56 30.75
C GLU A 108 -17.75 -2.59 29.83
N PRO A 109 -18.38 -3.71 29.40
CA PRO A 109 -17.70 -4.68 28.53
C PRO A 109 -17.29 -4.11 27.16
N PHE A 110 -17.98 -3.06 26.69
CA PHE A 110 -17.77 -2.44 25.38
C PHE A 110 -17.08 -1.07 25.47
N TYR A 111 -16.96 -0.48 26.66
CA TYR A 111 -16.41 0.85 26.83
C TYR A 111 -14.90 0.89 26.52
N LYS A 112 -14.55 1.52 25.40
CA LYS A 112 -13.20 1.69 24.86
C LYS A 112 -12.44 0.37 24.69
N ASN A 113 -13.15 -0.75 24.60
CA ASN A 113 -12.54 -2.06 24.46
C ASN A 113 -12.20 -2.34 22.98
N LYS A 114 -10.93 -2.15 22.61
CA LYS A 114 -10.46 -2.37 21.23
C LYS A 114 -10.52 -3.84 20.82
N GLU A 115 -10.20 -4.76 21.72
CA GLU A 115 -10.14 -6.19 21.43
C GLU A 115 -11.52 -6.73 21.07
N MET A 116 -12.54 -6.36 21.85
CA MET A 116 -13.94 -6.71 21.56
C MET A 116 -14.41 -6.11 20.23
N LEU A 117 -14.00 -4.88 19.90
CA LEU A 117 -14.33 -4.26 18.61
C LEU A 117 -13.68 -5.01 17.44
N ILE A 118 -12.42 -5.42 17.57
CA ILE A 118 -11.73 -6.21 16.54
C ILE A 118 -12.39 -7.58 16.37
N ALA A 119 -12.68 -8.26 17.47
CA ALA A 119 -13.33 -9.57 17.45
C ALA A 119 -14.68 -9.50 16.72
N CYS A 120 -15.56 -8.57 17.12
CA CYS A 120 -16.85 -8.38 16.46
C CYS A 120 -16.70 -8.07 14.96
N ILE A 121 -15.83 -7.12 14.59
CA ILE A 121 -15.63 -6.77 13.18
C ILE A 121 -15.07 -7.96 12.40
N SER A 122 -14.13 -8.72 12.96
CA SER A 122 -13.51 -9.86 12.28
C SER A 122 -14.50 -11.01 12.08
N THR A 123 -15.30 -11.33 13.10
CA THR A 123 -16.37 -12.34 13.02
C THR A 123 -17.42 -11.94 11.98
N ASN A 124 -17.86 -10.68 12.01
CA ASN A 124 -18.87 -10.20 11.08
C ASN A 124 -18.36 -10.03 9.66
N TYR A 125 -17.10 -9.64 9.51
CA TYR A 125 -16.44 -9.63 8.21
C TYR A 125 -16.39 -11.04 7.61
N ALA A 126 -16.03 -12.06 8.40
CA ALA A 126 -16.02 -13.45 7.95
C ALA A 126 -17.43 -13.97 7.59
N ALA A 127 -18.47 -13.51 8.31
CA ALA A 127 -19.86 -13.87 8.04
C ALA A 127 -20.51 -13.05 6.91
N ALA A 128 -19.92 -11.92 6.52
CA ALA A 128 -20.47 -11.02 5.52
C ALA A 128 -20.36 -11.60 4.09
N PRO A 129 -21.29 -11.25 3.19
CA PRO A 129 -21.20 -11.61 1.77
C PRO A 129 -19.96 -11.00 1.12
N ALA A 130 -19.46 -11.69 0.08
CA ALA A 130 -18.21 -11.33 -0.61
C ALA A 130 -18.20 -9.88 -1.15
N ASP A 131 -19.36 -9.33 -1.50
CA ASP A 131 -19.49 -7.95 -1.99
C ASP A 131 -19.16 -6.93 -0.89
N ILE A 132 -19.65 -7.16 0.33
CA ILE A 132 -19.36 -6.31 1.49
C ILE A 132 -17.89 -6.43 1.88
N GLN A 133 -17.32 -7.64 1.84
CA GLN A 133 -15.90 -7.84 2.12
C GLN A 133 -15.01 -7.04 1.15
N LYS A 134 -15.31 -7.08 -0.15
CA LYS A 134 -14.60 -6.29 -1.17
C LYS A 134 -14.75 -4.80 -0.96
N GLU A 135 -15.94 -4.34 -0.58
CA GLU A 135 -16.16 -2.92 -0.29
C GLU A 135 -15.36 -2.45 0.94
N ILE A 136 -15.29 -3.27 1.98
CA ILE A 136 -14.48 -3.01 3.18
C ILE A 136 -12.99 -2.93 2.80
N ILE A 137 -12.48 -3.86 1.99
CA ILE A 137 -11.09 -3.84 1.51
C ILE A 137 -10.79 -2.57 0.71
N THR A 138 -11.73 -2.12 -0.11
CA THR A 138 -11.57 -0.92 -0.95
C THR A 138 -11.48 0.37 -0.11
N LYS A 139 -12.06 0.37 1.10
CA LYS A 139 -12.10 1.52 2.02
C LYS A 139 -10.98 1.52 3.07
N LEU A 140 -10.15 0.48 3.11
CA LEU A 140 -8.97 0.37 3.98
C LEU A 140 -7.76 1.10 3.39
#